data_AF-A0A3N6BFY8-F1
#
_entry.id   AF-A0A3N6BFY8-F1
#
_cell.length_a   1.000
_cell.length_b   1.000
_cell.length_c   1.000
_cell.angle_alpha   90.00
_cell.angle_beta   90.00
_cell.angle_gamma   90.00
#
_symmetry.space_group_name_H-M   'P 1'
#
loop_
_entity.id
_entity.type
_entity.pdbx_description
1 polymer ?
#
loop_
_entity_poly.entity_id
_entity_poly.type
_entity_poly.pdbx_seq_one_letter_code
_entity_poly.pdbx_strand_id
1 'polypeptide(L)'
;MTFHEAEQSFLDYLKYQRNYSPHTLKNYGRDLHEFVGYLTSGRPDEPVPLEQIDHISIRDFLSHLSRRGNKKTSMSRKLAALRSFFRFLYREGHVPNNPARLVTTPRLPENTPRFLSVKEIETILSIPEP
;
A
#
# COMPACT_ATOMS: atom_id res chain seq x y z
N MET A 1 9.87 7.46 6.43
CA MET A 1 10.14 7.17 5.01
C MET A 1 8.82 7.26 4.26
N THR A 2 8.78 7.93 3.10
CA THR A 2 7.56 8.03 2.29
C THR A 2 7.35 6.78 1.43
N PHE A 3 6.11 6.57 0.96
CA PHE A 3 5.79 5.46 0.05
C PHE A 3 6.62 5.51 -1.24
N HIS A 4 6.84 6.69 -1.81
CA HIS A 4 7.58 6.82 -3.07
C HIS A 4 9.06 6.43 -2.92
N GLU A 5 9.72 6.91 -1.86
CA GLU A 5 11.11 6.51 -1.54
C GLU A 5 11.22 5.00 -1.32
N ALA A 6 10.23 4.42 -0.64
CA ALA A 6 10.14 3.00 -0.38
C ALA A 6 9.93 2.19 -1.68
N GLU A 7 9.07 2.67 -2.58
CA GLU A 7 8.83 2.08 -3.89
C GLU A 7 10.13 2.02 -4.71
N GLN A 8 10.86 3.13 -4.81
CA GLN A 8 12.14 3.16 -5.53
C GLN A 8 13.14 2.17 -4.91
N SER A 9 13.31 2.21 -3.59
CA SER A 9 14.21 1.28 -2.86
C SER A 9 13.86 -0.18 -3.13
N PHE A 10 12.56 -0.51 -3.17
CA PHE A 10 12.08 -1.85 -3.47
C PHE A 10 12.34 -2.26 -4.93
N LEU A 11 12.09 -1.37 -5.89
CA LEU A 11 12.35 -1.65 -7.31
C LEU A 11 13.84 -1.85 -7.58
N ASP A 12 14.70 -1.07 -6.94
CA ASP A 12 16.16 -1.25 -6.99
C ASP A 12 16.60 -2.57 -6.36
N TYR A 13 16.02 -2.94 -5.21
CA TYR A 13 16.24 -4.27 -4.62
C TYR A 13 15.85 -5.40 -5.60
N LEU A 14 14.67 -5.29 -6.22
CA LEU A 14 14.22 -6.30 -7.20
C LEU A 14 15.14 -6.34 -8.43
N LYS A 15 15.64 -5.18 -8.88
CA LYS A 15 16.50 -5.07 -10.06
C LYS A 15 17.89 -5.63 -9.77
N TYR A 16 18.56 -5.11 -8.75
CA TYR A 16 19.99 -5.35 -8.54
C TYR A 16 20.26 -6.59 -7.70
N GLN A 17 19.42 -6.90 -6.71
CA GLN A 17 19.64 -8.04 -5.83
C GLN A 17 18.88 -9.29 -6.27
N ARG A 18 17.69 -9.12 -6.87
CA ARG A 18 16.85 -10.24 -7.33
C ARG A 18 16.93 -10.50 -8.83
N ASN A 19 17.59 -9.61 -9.57
CA ASN A 19 17.78 -9.69 -11.02
C ASN A 19 16.45 -9.88 -11.79
N TYR A 20 15.38 -9.19 -11.35
CA TYR A 20 14.08 -9.27 -12.00
C TYR A 20 14.11 -8.55 -13.35
N SER A 21 13.41 -9.12 -14.34
CA SER A 21 13.37 -8.54 -15.68
C SER A 21 12.73 -7.15 -15.68
N PRO A 22 13.09 -6.25 -16.62
CA PRO A 22 12.50 -4.91 -16.72
C PRO A 22 10.96 -4.94 -16.81
N HIS A 23 10.42 -5.94 -17.50
CA HIS A 23 8.97 -6.15 -17.59
C HIS A 23 8.34 -6.46 -16.22
N THR A 24 9.01 -7.28 -15.41
CA THR A 24 8.58 -7.61 -14.06
C THR A 24 8.61 -6.37 -13.17
N LEU A 25 9.69 -5.59 -13.20
CA LEU A 25 9.82 -4.33 -12.44
C LEU A 25 8.70 -3.36 -12.80
N LYS A 26 8.42 -3.18 -14.09
CA LYS A 26 7.32 -2.33 -14.59
C LYS A 26 5.96 -2.78 -14.05
N ASN A 27 5.72 -4.09 -13.98
CA ASN A 27 4.48 -4.63 -13.43
C ASN A 27 4.35 -4.37 -11.92
N TYR A 28 5.44 -4.51 -11.15
CA TYR A 28 5.45 -4.15 -9.73
C TYR A 28 5.20 -2.65 -9.53
N GLY A 29 5.97 -1.78 -10.20
CA GLY A 29 5.81 -0.32 -10.08
C GLY A 29 4.40 0.13 -10.47
N ARG A 30 3.84 -0.39 -11.57
CA ARG A 30 2.45 -0.06 -11.96
C ARG A 30 1.43 -0.42 -10.88
N ASP A 31 1.58 -1.57 -10.23
CA ASP A 31 0.65 -2.01 -9.20
C ASP A 31 0.77 -1.19 -7.91
N LEU A 32 2.00 -0.84 -7.52
CA LEU A 32 2.27 0.02 -6.36
C LEU A 32 1.79 1.45 -6.60
N HIS A 33 2.04 1.99 -7.80
CA HIS A 33 1.59 3.31 -8.22
C HIS A 33 0.05 3.42 -8.24
N GLU A 34 -0.66 2.38 -8.71
CA GLU A 34 -2.13 2.38 -8.66
C GLU A 34 -2.66 2.32 -7.22
N PHE A 35 -1.94 1.67 -6.30
CA PHE A 35 -2.31 1.64 -4.89
C PHE A 35 -2.09 3.00 -4.22
N VAL A 36 -0.92 3.63 -4.38
CA VAL A 36 -0.69 4.96 -3.78
C VAL A 36 -1.62 6.01 -4.39
N GLY A 37 -1.87 5.96 -5.70
CA GLY A 37 -2.86 6.82 -6.35
C GLY A 37 -4.28 6.61 -5.84
N TYR A 38 -4.63 5.40 -5.37
CA TYR A 38 -5.90 5.17 -4.68
C TYR A 38 -5.92 5.83 -3.30
N LEU A 39 -4.84 5.74 -2.51
CA LEU A 39 -4.74 6.36 -1.19
C LEU A 39 -4.82 7.89 -1.25
N THR A 40 -4.28 8.49 -2.31
CA THR A 40 -4.19 9.94 -2.47
C THR A 40 -5.26 10.52 -3.40
N SER A 41 -6.36 9.80 -3.62
CA SER A 41 -7.48 10.25 -4.48
C SER A 41 -7.04 10.73 -5.87
N GLY A 42 -6.05 10.05 -6.47
CA GLY A 42 -5.54 10.32 -7.81
C GLY A 42 -4.31 11.21 -7.87
N ARG A 43 -3.67 11.54 -6.73
CA ARG A 43 -2.45 12.36 -6.66
C ARG A 43 -1.27 11.53 -6.15
N PRO A 44 -0.74 10.58 -6.93
CA PRO A 44 0.21 9.57 -6.45
C PRO A 44 1.53 10.16 -5.92
N ASP A 45 1.84 11.41 -6.25
CA ASP A 45 3.02 12.12 -5.77
C ASP A 45 2.82 12.77 -4.38
N GLU A 46 1.59 12.79 -3.84
CA GLU A 46 1.35 13.22 -2.47
C GLU A 46 2.04 12.25 -1.48
N PRO A 47 2.76 12.77 -0.47
CA PRO A 47 3.51 11.93 0.44
C PRO A 47 2.55 11.10 1.30
N VAL A 48 2.68 9.78 1.21
CA VAL A 48 1.99 8.83 2.08
C VAL A 48 3.00 8.21 3.04
N PRO A 49 2.92 8.48 4.35
CA PRO A 49 3.74 7.80 5.35
C PRO A 49 3.41 6.31 5.41
N LEU A 50 4.43 5.45 5.46
CA LEU A 50 4.25 4.00 5.48
C LEU A 50 3.48 3.52 6.72
N GLU A 51 3.64 4.23 7.84
CA GLU A 51 3.06 3.92 9.14
C GLU A 51 1.54 4.12 9.17
N GLN A 52 1.01 4.91 8.25
CA GLN A 52 -0.45 5.13 8.09
C GLN A 52 -1.11 4.05 7.24
N ILE A 53 -0.34 3.14 6.63
CA ILE A 53 -0.88 2.09 5.78
C ILE A 53 -1.09 0.82 6.59
N ASP A 54 -2.35 0.48 6.83
CA ASP A 54 -2.73 -0.74 7.51
C ASP A 54 -3.44 -1.74 6.58
N HIS A 55 -3.93 -2.83 7.16
CA HIS A 55 -4.66 -3.87 6.45
C HIS A 55 -6.05 -3.40 5.95
N ILE A 56 -6.62 -2.34 6.55
CA ILE A 56 -7.89 -1.74 6.14
C ILE A 56 -7.67 -0.98 4.82
N SER A 57 -6.62 -0.15 4.74
CA SER A 57 -6.24 0.56 3.50
C SER A 57 -6.11 -0.37 2.29
N ILE A 58 -5.49 -1.55 2.49
CA ILE A 58 -5.34 -2.56 1.43
C ILE A 58 -6.67 -3.24 1.09
N ARG A 59 -7.51 -3.55 2.08
CA ARG A 59 -8.83 -4.15 1.85
C ARG A 59 -9.75 -3.19 1.09
N ASP A 60 -9.74 -1.92 1.46
CA ASP A 60 -10.53 -0.88 0.82
C ASP A 60 -10.10 -0.70 -0.64
N PHE A 61 -8.79 -0.75 -0.92
CA PHE A 61 -8.27 -0.77 -2.29
C PHE A 61 -8.79 -1.94 -3.12
N LEU A 62 -8.75 -3.16 -2.57
CA LEU A 62 -9.28 -4.33 -3.29
C LEU A 62 -10.79 -4.23 -3.51
N SER A 63 -11.53 -3.68 -2.55
CA SER A 63 -12.97 -3.41 -2.70
C SER A 63 -13.24 -2.38 -3.79
N HIS A 64 -12.45 -1.30 -3.85
CA HIS A 64 -12.51 -0.30 -4.92
C HIS A 64 -12.25 -0.94 -6.29
N LEU A 65 -11.20 -1.74 -6.44
CA LEU A 65 -10.90 -2.44 -7.69
C LEU A 65 -12.04 -3.37 -8.12
N SER A 66 -12.62 -4.10 -7.16
CA SER A 66 -13.76 -4.98 -7.41
C SER A 66 -14.98 -4.21 -7.91
N ARG A 67 -15.30 -3.06 -7.29
CA ARG A 67 -16.40 -2.17 -7.72
C ARG A 67 -16.16 -1.60 -9.12
N ARG A 68 -14.91 -1.39 -9.52
CA ARG A 68 -14.53 -1.02 -10.90
C ARG A 68 -14.51 -2.19 -11.89
N GLY A 69 -14.97 -3.38 -11.50
CA GLY A 69 -15.04 -4.55 -12.39
C GLY A 69 -13.69 -5.21 -12.70
N ASN A 70 -12.65 -4.99 -11.88
CA ASN A 70 -11.38 -5.65 -12.10
C ASN A 70 -11.50 -7.18 -11.97
N LYS A 71 -10.86 -7.90 -12.89
CA LYS A 71 -10.78 -9.37 -12.83
C LYS A 71 -10.08 -9.81 -11.53
N LYS A 72 -10.57 -10.89 -10.92
CA LYS A 72 -9.95 -11.50 -9.71
C LYS A 72 -8.45 -11.77 -9.90
N THR A 73 -8.03 -12.21 -11.09
CA THR A 73 -6.62 -12.43 -11.41
C THR A 73 -5.77 -11.14 -11.32
N SER A 74 -6.30 -10.01 -11.79
CA SER A 74 -5.64 -8.70 -11.69
C SER A 74 -5.52 -8.27 -10.23
N MET A 75 -6.60 -8.39 -9.46
CA MET A 75 -6.62 -8.03 -8.04
C MET A 75 -5.65 -8.91 -7.22
N SER A 76 -5.63 -10.22 -7.47
CA SER A 76 -4.68 -11.15 -6.82
C SER A 76 -3.22 -10.78 -7.14
N ARG A 77 -2.92 -10.41 -8.38
CA ARG A 77 -1.57 -9.97 -8.79
C ARG A 77 -1.15 -8.69 -8.05
N LYS A 78 -2.05 -7.70 -7.97
CA LYS A 78 -1.84 -6.45 -7.22
C LYS A 78 -1.60 -6.70 -5.74
N LEU A 79 -2.40 -7.56 -5.12
CA LEU A 79 -2.22 -7.96 -3.72
C LEU A 79 -0.89 -8.68 -3.50
N ALA A 80 -0.45 -9.52 -4.46
CA ALA A 80 0.86 -10.16 -4.40
C ALA A 80 2.01 -9.13 -4.47
N ALA A 81 1.88 -8.09 -5.30
CA ALA A 81 2.83 -6.99 -5.36
C ALA A 81 2.93 -6.27 -4.01
N LEU A 82 1.80 -5.88 -3.41
CA LEU A 82 1.75 -5.24 -2.08
C LEU A 82 2.36 -6.13 -0.99
N ARG A 83 2.08 -7.44 -1.02
CA ARG A 83 2.69 -8.40 -0.08
C ARG A 83 4.19 -8.47 -0.19
N SER A 84 4.72 -8.46 -1.42
CA SER A 84 6.17 -8.49 -1.66
C SER A 84 6.82 -7.20 -1.18
N PHE A 85 6.22 -6.06 -1.53
CA PHE A 85 6.67 -4.72 -1.12
C PHE A 85 6.74 -4.57 0.40
N PHE A 86 5.64 -4.81 1.11
CA PHE A 86 5.64 -4.71 2.59
C PHE A 86 6.47 -5.80 3.28
N ARG A 87 6.76 -6.92 2.60
CA ARG A 87 7.71 -7.91 3.12
C ARG A 87 9.13 -7.39 3.03
N PHE A 88 9.49 -6.72 1.94
CA PHE A 88 10.77 -6.03 1.81
C PHE A 88 10.91 -4.96 2.90
N LEU A 89 9.94 -4.06 3.04
CA LEU A 89 9.98 -3.00 4.05
C LEU A 89 10.08 -3.53 5.49
N TYR A 90 9.39 -4.62 5.80
CA TYR A 90 9.51 -5.27 7.10
C TYR A 90 10.92 -5.83 7.34
N ARG A 91 11.57 -6.40 6.31
CA ARG A 91 12.94 -6.93 6.42
C ARG A 91 13.97 -5.82 6.59
N GLU A 92 13.77 -4.68 5.92
CA GLU A 92 14.62 -3.49 6.05
C GLU A 92 14.33 -2.66 7.32
N GLY A 93 13.34 -3.07 8.13
CA GLY A 93 13.00 -2.40 9.38
C GLY A 93 12.21 -1.09 9.23
N HIS A 94 11.67 -0.79 8.04
CA HIS A 94 10.89 0.42 7.78
C HIS A 94 9.44 0.34 8.29
N VAL A 95 8.92 -0.87 8.49
CA VAL A 95 7.59 -1.10 9.07
C VAL A 95 7.65 -2.21 10.11
N PRO A 96 6.86 -2.15 11.19
CA PRO A 96 6.91 -3.14 12.28
C PRO A 96 6.32 -4.50 11.89
N ASN A 97 5.50 -4.55 10.83
CA ASN A 97 4.88 -5.75 10.31
C ASN A 97 4.47 -5.56 8.84
N ASN A 98 4.05 -6.65 8.18
CA ASN A 98 3.50 -6.59 6.83
C ASN A 98 1.95 -6.47 6.87
N PRO A 99 1.35 -5.30 6.57
CA PRO A 99 -0.10 -5.10 6.61
C PRO A 99 -0.86 -5.94 5.58
N ALA A 100 -0.20 -6.35 4.48
CA ALA A 100 -0.80 -7.15 3.42
C ALA A 100 -0.82 -8.67 3.73
N ARG A 101 -0.17 -9.12 4.81
CA ARG A 101 0.07 -10.55 5.07
C ARG A 101 -1.22 -11.35 5.11
N LEU A 102 -2.20 -10.89 5.90
CA LEU A 102 -3.47 -11.60 6.16
C LEU A 102 -4.63 -11.14 5.26
N VAL A 103 -4.42 -10.17 4.37
CA VAL A 103 -5.47 -9.66 3.49
C VAL A 103 -5.79 -10.70 2.42
N THR A 104 -7.05 -11.09 2.27
CA THR A 104 -7.50 -11.99 1.19
C THR A 104 -8.21 -11.17 0.11
N THR A 105 -8.24 -11.68 -1.12
CA THR A 105 -9.07 -11.08 -2.15
C THR A 105 -10.54 -11.21 -1.76
N PRO A 106 -11.31 -10.12 -1.75
CA PRO A 106 -12.67 -10.14 -1.22
C PRO A 106 -13.57 -11.09 -2.00
N ARG A 107 -14.41 -11.83 -1.27
CA ARG A 107 -15.69 -12.34 -1.78
C ARG A 107 -16.69 -11.22 -1.45
N LEU A 108 -17.37 -10.65 -2.44
CA LEU A 108 -18.27 -9.51 -2.26
C LEU A 108 -19.26 -9.79 -1.11
N PRO A 109 -19.31 -8.97 -0.06
CA PRO A 109 -20.25 -7.84 -0.03
C PRO A 109 -19.70 -6.53 0.56
N GLU A 110 -20.50 -5.48 0.42
CA GLU A 110 -20.21 -4.05 0.59
C GLU A 110 -19.78 -3.62 1.99
N ASN A 111 -18.83 -2.68 2.05
CA ASN A 111 -18.97 -1.46 2.84
C ASN A 111 -18.07 -0.35 2.26
N THR A 112 -18.59 0.87 2.31
CA THR A 112 -18.04 2.11 1.74
C THR A 112 -17.01 2.71 2.70
N PRO A 113 -16.15 3.64 2.25
CA PRO A 113 -14.73 3.69 2.58
C PRO A 113 -14.50 4.26 3.99
N ARG A 114 -13.58 3.66 4.75
CA ARG A 114 -12.95 4.36 5.88
C ARG A 114 -11.58 4.82 5.43
N PHE A 115 -11.57 5.62 4.37
CA PHE A 115 -10.38 6.38 4.07
C PHE A 115 -10.18 7.40 5.17
N LEU A 116 -9.05 7.25 5.84
CA LEU A 116 -8.33 8.27 6.59
C LEU A 116 -8.76 9.66 6.15
N SER A 117 -9.60 10.30 6.98
CA SER A 117 -9.59 11.74 7.08
C SER A 117 -8.14 12.11 7.36
N VAL A 118 -7.46 12.73 6.39
CA VAL A 118 -6.12 13.32 6.53
C VAL A 118 -6.19 14.59 7.41
N LYS A 119 -7.01 14.56 8.45
CA LYS A 119 -7.11 15.57 9.51
C LYS A 119 -7.36 14.82 10.80
N GLU A 120 -6.58 15.18 11.82
CA GLU A 120 -6.52 14.63 13.19
C GLU A 120 -5.32 13.71 13.50
N ILE A 121 -4.11 14.10 13.05
CA ILE A 121 -2.90 13.88 13.86
C ILE A 121 -2.48 15.22 14.47
N GLU A 122 -3.43 15.91 15.11
CA GLU A 122 -3.09 16.97 16.06
C GLU A 122 -3.92 16.75 17.33
N THR A 123 -3.20 16.73 18.45
CA THR A 123 -3.70 16.88 19.83
C THR A 123 -4.17 15.63 20.56
N ILE A 124 -3.25 14.76 21.01
CA ILE A 124 -3.22 14.30 22.42
C ILE A 124 -1.76 14.02 22.81
N LEU A 125 -0.97 15.06 23.04
CA LEU A 125 0.25 15.00 23.84
C LEU A 125 0.49 16.37 24.46
N SER A 126 -0.43 16.77 25.33
CA SER A 126 -0.23 17.84 26.31
C SER A 126 -1.29 17.68 27.39
N ILE A 127 -1.02 16.80 28.34
CA ILE A 127 -1.48 17.02 29.71
C ILE A 127 -0.36 17.84 30.36
N PRO A 128 -0.62 19.11 30.71
CA PRO A 128 -0.12 19.64 31.95
C PRO A 128 -1.32 19.91 32.86
N GLU A 129 -1.36 19.18 33.96
CA GLU A 129 -2.26 19.44 35.08
C GLU A 129 -2.00 20.85 35.66
N PRO A 130 -3.05 21.51 36.13
CA PRO A 130 -2.98 22.26 37.37
C PRO A 130 -3.81 21.61 38.49
#